data_AF-A0A7J4T4R8-F1
#
_entry.id   AF-A0A7J4T4R8-F1
#
_cell.length_a   1.000
_cell.length_b   1.000
_cell.length_c   1.000
_cell.angle_alpha   90.00
_cell.angle_beta   90.00
_cell.angle_gamma   90.00
#
_symmetry.space_group_name_H-M   'P 1'
#
loop_
_entity.id
_entity.type
_entity.pdbx_description
1 polymer ?
#
loop_
_entity_poly.entity_id
_entity_poly.type
_entity_poly.pdbx_seq_one_letter_code
_entity_poly.pdbx_strand_id
1 'polypeptide(L)'
;MNQKNRNLIVSFPSDESTIPIDDIDGSLTLDELMRNHGLGARDGSFQFLTDSNGRMVNHLALDTVPHVVHVQFPKNVDQLWVDEPQRNGFASAMDSAGKKIALLGGEENMFTSVYITGWKLRNETPVAFCFSPTFPHYHVGSLVYLQVPLVGNEACIYNPATGKEDLKLLLEISDLELNRMRGFWSAWELIGNGSRAKYRVDITPRPDGFKPLKPRSKKKTLRLNVDQLSATSQNSSVHTGRLHFGNNRSRALVCGVSSQGANIQKGMVVARSNKTRPNLVNLEGYQYGMTQFVKVPEEGRIIQLYNSVAKQWVDCTLLMSDEYDIEKIRNQWVIVKLKKHTRYKRALKIIALPREFYKKKTN
;
A
#
# COMPACT_ATOMS: atom_id res chain seq x y z
N MET A 1 5.09 20.26 -34.76
CA MET A 1 5.09 18.78 -34.81
C MET A 1 4.37 18.29 -33.57
N ASN A 2 3.14 17.79 -33.72
CA ASN A 2 2.26 17.43 -32.60
C ASN A 2 2.77 16.15 -31.93
N GLN A 3 3.14 16.28 -30.66
CA GLN A 3 3.69 15.23 -29.81
C GLN A 3 2.55 14.38 -29.20
N LYS A 4 1.61 13.91 -30.03
CA LYS A 4 0.37 13.27 -29.53
C LYS A 4 0.01 11.91 -30.14
N ASN A 5 0.75 11.42 -31.14
CA ASN A 5 0.52 10.05 -31.61
C ASN A 5 1.20 9.08 -30.65
N ARG A 6 0.39 8.45 -29.80
CA ARG A 6 0.84 7.39 -28.90
C ARG A 6 0.36 6.06 -29.44
N ASN A 7 1.30 5.16 -29.70
CA ASN A 7 0.98 3.77 -30.00
C ASN A 7 0.78 3.00 -28.69
N LEU A 8 -0.35 2.30 -28.59
CA LEU A 8 -0.71 1.44 -27.47
C LEU A 8 -0.77 0.00 -27.96
N ILE A 9 -0.20 -0.92 -27.17
CA ILE A 9 -0.34 -2.36 -27.43
C ILE A 9 -1.44 -2.89 -26.51
N VAL A 10 -2.53 -3.34 -27.11
CA VAL A 10 -3.59 -4.04 -26.41
C VAL A 10 -3.34 -5.53 -26.51
N SER A 11 -3.14 -6.17 -25.37
CA SER A 11 -2.92 -7.59 -25.23
C SER A 11 -4.22 -8.28 -24.83
N PHE A 12 -4.52 -9.40 -25.49
CA PHE A 12 -5.62 -10.31 -25.16
C PHE A 12 -5.01 -11.61 -24.64
N PRO A 13 -4.79 -11.75 -23.32
CA PRO A 13 -4.08 -12.89 -22.76
C PRO A 13 -4.76 -14.24 -23.03
N SER A 14 -6.09 -14.27 -23.14
CA SER A 14 -6.86 -15.49 -23.45
C SER A 14 -6.54 -16.06 -24.84
N ASP A 15 -6.24 -15.18 -25.78
CA ASP A 15 -6.08 -15.50 -27.20
C ASP A 15 -4.61 -15.39 -27.63
N GLU A 16 -3.71 -15.14 -26.68
CA GLU A 16 -2.28 -14.87 -26.87
C GLU A 16 -1.98 -13.85 -27.98
N SER A 17 -2.90 -12.89 -28.18
CA SER A 17 -2.83 -11.93 -29.27
C SER A 17 -2.54 -10.51 -28.78
N THR A 18 -1.98 -9.69 -29.68
CA THR A 18 -1.76 -8.26 -29.42
C THR A 18 -2.19 -7.44 -30.62
N ILE A 19 -2.81 -6.29 -30.35
CA ILE A 19 -3.29 -5.37 -31.37
C ILE A 19 -2.68 -3.99 -31.07
N PRO A 20 -1.88 -3.42 -32.00
CA PRO A 20 -1.43 -2.05 -31.89
C PRO A 20 -2.59 -1.10 -32.23
N ILE A 21 -2.76 -0.07 -31.42
CA ILE A 21 -3.75 0.98 -31.62
C ILE A 21 -3.03 2.31 -31.61
N ASP A 22 -3.31 3.12 -32.63
CA ASP A 22 -2.85 4.49 -32.67
C ASP A 22 -3.96 5.43 -32.16
N ASP A 23 -3.57 6.32 -31.26
CA ASP A 23 -4.38 7.45 -30.85
C ASP A 23 -3.98 8.69 -31.65
N ILE A 24 -4.92 9.22 -32.43
CA ILE A 24 -4.69 10.34 -33.36
C ILE A 24 -4.96 11.69 -32.66
N ASP A 25 -5.79 11.73 -31.61
CA ASP A 25 -6.32 12.98 -31.02
C ASP A 25 -5.93 13.20 -29.55
N GLY A 26 -5.58 12.17 -28.78
CA GLY A 26 -5.07 12.33 -27.41
C GLY A 26 -6.12 12.75 -26.37
N SER A 27 -7.39 12.83 -26.74
CA SER A 27 -8.46 13.39 -25.90
C SER A 27 -9.44 12.35 -25.36
N LEU A 28 -9.34 11.10 -25.81
CA LEU A 28 -10.24 10.02 -25.40
C LEU A 28 -9.73 9.33 -24.12
N THR A 29 -10.66 8.77 -23.35
CA THR A 29 -10.30 7.74 -22.35
C THR A 29 -9.93 6.43 -23.05
N LEU A 30 -9.21 5.55 -22.36
CA LEU A 30 -8.85 4.25 -22.92
C LEU A 30 -10.09 3.41 -23.30
N ASP A 31 -11.16 3.50 -22.50
CA ASP A 31 -12.44 2.83 -22.76
C ASP A 31 -13.12 3.33 -24.06
N GLU A 32 -13.08 4.63 -24.32
CA GLU A 32 -13.59 5.22 -25.55
C GLU A 32 -12.73 4.88 -26.77
N LEU A 33 -11.39 4.88 -26.61
CA LEU A 33 -10.48 4.46 -27.66
C LEU A 33 -10.75 3.01 -28.08
N MET A 34 -10.90 2.10 -27.11
CA MET A 34 -11.21 0.69 -27.39
C MET A 34 -12.52 0.51 -28.17
N ARG A 35 -13.57 1.26 -27.80
CA ARG A 35 -14.85 1.25 -28.54
C ARG A 35 -14.70 1.75 -29.96
N ASN A 36 -13.97 2.85 -30.17
CA ASN A 36 -13.78 3.44 -31.51
C ASN A 36 -13.03 2.50 -32.47
N HIS A 37 -12.14 1.65 -31.93
CA HIS A 37 -11.42 0.64 -32.71
C HIS A 37 -12.16 -0.70 -32.81
N GLY A 38 -13.41 -0.78 -32.34
CA GLY A 38 -14.23 -2.00 -32.42
C GLY A 38 -13.75 -3.14 -31.51
N LEU A 39 -12.96 -2.82 -30.49
CA LEU A 39 -12.35 -3.79 -29.57
C LEU A 39 -13.11 -3.93 -28.25
N GLY A 40 -14.21 -3.19 -28.06
CA GLY A 40 -15.10 -3.33 -26.91
C GLY A 40 -15.77 -4.71 -26.85
N ALA A 41 -16.30 -5.05 -25.67
CA ALA A 41 -17.04 -6.31 -25.49
C ALA A 41 -18.31 -6.33 -26.36
N ARG A 42 -18.51 -7.42 -27.09
CA ARG A 42 -19.61 -7.57 -28.07
C ARG A 42 -20.97 -7.87 -27.42
N ASP A 43 -20.95 -8.43 -26.22
CA ASP A 43 -22.12 -8.81 -25.44
C ASP A 43 -22.70 -7.64 -24.61
N GLY A 44 -22.08 -6.46 -24.70
CA GLY A 44 -22.47 -5.28 -23.93
C GLY A 44 -21.97 -5.29 -22.47
N SER A 45 -21.17 -6.28 -22.07
CA SER A 45 -20.49 -6.28 -20.78
C SER A 45 -19.44 -5.17 -20.71
N PHE A 46 -19.07 -4.76 -19.50
CA PHE A 46 -17.98 -3.78 -19.34
C PHE A 46 -16.63 -4.50 -19.52
N GLN A 47 -15.85 -4.09 -20.52
CA GLN A 47 -14.55 -4.68 -20.79
C GLN A 47 -13.49 -4.10 -19.87
N PHE A 48 -12.92 -4.91 -18.98
CA PHE A 48 -11.84 -4.45 -18.12
C PHE A 48 -10.49 -4.42 -18.83
N LEU A 49 -9.71 -3.38 -18.51
CA LEU A 49 -8.36 -3.15 -18.97
C LEU A 49 -7.45 -3.02 -17.76
N THR A 50 -6.31 -3.72 -17.78
CA THR A 50 -5.36 -3.70 -16.67
C THR A 50 -3.94 -3.35 -17.10
N ASP A 51 -3.18 -2.76 -16.17
CA ASP A 51 -1.72 -2.68 -16.27
C ASP A 51 -1.06 -4.05 -16.01
N SER A 52 0.27 -4.11 -16.13
CA SER A 52 1.06 -5.32 -15.84
C SER A 52 0.97 -5.81 -14.38
N ASN A 53 0.42 -4.99 -13.47
CA ASN A 53 0.21 -5.33 -12.06
C ASN A 53 -1.22 -5.80 -11.77
N GLY A 54 -2.09 -5.86 -12.79
CA GLY A 54 -3.49 -6.20 -12.65
C GLY A 54 -4.36 -5.08 -12.05
N ARG A 55 -3.92 -3.81 -12.12
CA ARG A 55 -4.73 -2.66 -11.71
C ARG A 55 -5.61 -2.21 -12.86
N MET A 56 -6.86 -1.87 -12.58
CA MET A 56 -7.80 -1.35 -13.57
C MET A 56 -7.31 0.00 -14.12
N VAL A 57 -7.26 0.16 -15.45
CA VAL A 57 -6.77 1.37 -16.12
C VAL A 57 -7.77 2.00 -17.09
N ASN A 58 -9.00 1.47 -17.20
CA ASN A 58 -10.05 2.02 -18.09
C ASN A 58 -10.27 3.53 -17.92
N HIS A 59 -10.13 4.04 -16.70
CA HIS A 59 -10.37 5.44 -16.34
C HIS A 59 -9.20 6.39 -16.65
N LEU A 60 -8.02 5.86 -16.97
CA LEU A 60 -6.82 6.69 -17.17
C LEU A 60 -6.89 7.42 -18.50
N ALA A 61 -6.46 8.68 -18.48
CA ALA A 61 -6.21 9.45 -19.69
C ALA A 61 -5.04 8.83 -20.47
N LEU A 62 -5.11 8.84 -21.80
CA LEU A 62 -4.18 8.13 -22.67
C LEU A 62 -2.71 8.55 -22.53
N ASP A 63 -2.44 9.75 -22.03
CA ASP A 63 -1.09 10.22 -21.69
C ASP A 63 -0.50 9.53 -20.44
N THR A 64 -1.34 9.01 -19.55
CA THR A 64 -0.96 8.32 -18.30
C THR A 64 -1.05 6.79 -18.37
N VAL A 65 -1.77 6.24 -19.35
CA VAL A 65 -1.93 4.78 -19.56
C VAL A 65 -0.56 4.13 -19.84
N PRO A 66 -0.27 2.90 -19.36
CA PRO A 66 0.95 2.18 -19.75
C PRO A 66 0.98 1.83 -21.25
N HIS A 67 2.17 1.64 -21.83
CA HIS A 67 2.30 1.28 -23.25
C HIS A 67 1.62 -0.05 -23.60
N VAL A 68 1.61 -1.00 -22.65
CA VAL A 68 0.93 -2.29 -22.80
C VAL A 68 -0.24 -2.32 -21.83
N VAL A 69 -1.42 -2.62 -22.35
CA VAL A 69 -2.64 -2.82 -21.57
C VAL A 69 -3.19 -4.21 -21.86
N HIS A 70 -3.73 -4.86 -20.84
CA HIS A 70 -4.25 -6.22 -20.96
C HIS A 70 -5.76 -6.22 -20.82
N VAL A 71 -6.45 -6.88 -21.75
CA VAL A 71 -7.90 -7.14 -21.69
C VAL A 71 -8.13 -8.34 -20.78
N GLN A 72 -8.30 -8.08 -19.49
CA GLN A 72 -8.49 -9.10 -18.46
C GLN A 72 -9.11 -8.48 -17.20
N PHE A 73 -9.60 -9.32 -16.29
CA PHE A 73 -10.12 -8.84 -15.01
C PHE A 73 -9.02 -8.25 -14.12
N PRO A 74 -9.26 -7.10 -13.46
CA PRO A 74 -8.39 -6.57 -12.44
C PRO A 74 -8.25 -7.54 -11.28
N LYS A 75 -7.15 -7.41 -10.53
CA LYS A 75 -6.95 -8.18 -9.31
C LYS A 75 -8.13 -7.97 -8.36
N ASN A 76 -8.70 -9.07 -7.87
CA ASN A 76 -9.85 -9.09 -6.95
C ASN A 76 -11.15 -8.52 -7.55
N VAL A 77 -11.26 -8.42 -8.87
CA VAL A 77 -12.48 -7.99 -9.56
C VAL A 77 -12.94 -9.10 -10.48
N ASP A 78 -14.25 -9.24 -10.64
CA ASP A 78 -14.83 -10.15 -11.63
C ASP A 78 -16.19 -9.62 -12.14
N GLN A 79 -16.68 -10.20 -13.22
CA GLN A 79 -18.06 -10.07 -13.69
C GLN A 79 -18.73 -11.43 -13.67
N LEU A 80 -19.88 -11.48 -13.02
CA LEU A 80 -20.57 -12.73 -12.79
C LEU A 80 -22.06 -12.59 -12.96
N TRP A 81 -22.66 -13.74 -13.23
CA TRP A 81 -24.08 -13.95 -13.19
C TRP A 81 -24.47 -14.58 -11.84
N VAL A 82 -25.54 -14.07 -11.23
CA VAL A 82 -26.07 -14.56 -9.96
C VAL A 82 -27.26 -15.47 -10.21
N ASP A 83 -27.04 -16.78 -10.11
CA ASP A 83 -28.08 -17.78 -10.34
C ASP A 83 -28.90 -18.10 -9.09
N GLU A 84 -28.33 -17.93 -7.89
CA GLU A 84 -28.98 -18.33 -6.65
C GLU A 84 -29.53 -17.12 -5.88
N PRO A 85 -30.74 -17.22 -5.29
CA PRO A 85 -31.30 -16.16 -4.47
C PRO A 85 -30.50 -15.95 -3.18
N GLN A 86 -30.64 -14.75 -2.60
CA GLN A 86 -29.97 -14.40 -1.34
C GLN A 86 -30.46 -15.24 -0.16
N ARG A 87 -29.51 -15.65 0.69
CA ARG A 87 -29.77 -16.19 2.03
C ARG A 87 -28.95 -15.38 3.04
N ASN A 88 -29.62 -14.79 4.03
CA ASN A 88 -29.00 -13.92 5.04
C ASN A 88 -28.16 -12.78 4.43
N GLY A 89 -28.66 -12.16 3.37
CA GLY A 89 -28.00 -11.05 2.66
C GLY A 89 -26.88 -11.45 1.70
N PHE A 90 -26.57 -12.75 1.55
CA PHE A 90 -25.56 -13.24 0.60
C PHE A 90 -26.17 -14.16 -0.45
N ALA A 91 -25.88 -13.90 -1.72
CA ALA A 91 -26.12 -14.83 -2.82
C ALA A 91 -24.87 -15.69 -3.07
N SER A 92 -25.09 -16.89 -3.59
CA SER A 92 -24.04 -17.81 -4.04
C SER A 92 -23.79 -17.56 -5.53
N ALA A 93 -22.53 -17.36 -5.91
CA ALA A 93 -22.15 -17.19 -7.31
C ALA A 93 -20.81 -17.87 -7.60
N MET A 94 -20.49 -18.03 -8.88
CA MET A 94 -19.23 -18.57 -9.35
C MET A 94 -18.43 -17.45 -10.01
N ASP A 95 -17.15 -17.35 -9.66
CA ASP A 95 -16.22 -16.45 -10.35
C ASP A 95 -15.79 -17.05 -11.71
N SER A 96 -15.10 -16.25 -12.53
CA SER A 96 -14.60 -16.63 -13.85
C SER A 96 -13.62 -17.82 -13.82
N ALA A 97 -13.00 -18.09 -12.66
CA ALA A 97 -12.13 -19.24 -12.44
C ALA A 97 -12.89 -20.50 -11.96
N GLY A 98 -14.21 -20.45 -11.87
CA GLY A 98 -15.05 -21.56 -11.40
C GLY A 98 -14.99 -21.77 -9.89
N LYS A 99 -14.63 -20.75 -9.12
CA LYS A 99 -14.61 -20.80 -7.66
C LYS A 99 -15.87 -20.16 -7.08
N LYS A 100 -16.45 -20.83 -6.10
CA LYS A 100 -17.61 -20.34 -5.36
C LYS A 100 -17.26 -19.09 -4.56
N ILE A 101 -18.12 -18.07 -4.65
CA ILE A 101 -18.06 -16.84 -3.88
C ILE A 101 -19.40 -16.55 -3.19
N ALA A 102 -19.35 -15.77 -2.11
CA ALA A 102 -20.52 -15.27 -1.40
C ALA A 102 -20.68 -13.78 -1.69
N LEU A 103 -21.69 -13.42 -2.49
CA LEU A 103 -21.93 -12.06 -2.93
C LEU A 103 -22.92 -11.35 -2.01
N LEU A 104 -22.45 -10.32 -1.31
CA LEU A 104 -23.28 -9.47 -0.46
C LEU A 104 -24.24 -8.64 -1.33
N GLY A 105 -25.54 -8.78 -1.06
CA GLY A 105 -26.59 -8.02 -1.76
C GLY A 105 -26.80 -8.40 -3.22
N GLY A 106 -26.29 -9.54 -3.69
CA GLY A 106 -26.51 -9.99 -5.07
C GLY A 106 -27.91 -10.54 -5.29
N GLU A 107 -28.66 -10.08 -6.29
CA GLU A 107 -30.03 -10.55 -6.57
C GLU A 107 -30.04 -11.68 -7.62
N GLU A 108 -31.05 -12.55 -7.57
CA GLU A 108 -31.22 -13.63 -8.54
C GLU A 108 -31.43 -13.05 -9.95
N ASN A 109 -30.80 -13.66 -10.96
CA ASN A 109 -30.81 -13.21 -12.36
C ASN A 109 -30.14 -11.84 -12.59
N MET A 110 -29.18 -11.48 -11.74
CA MET A 110 -28.40 -10.26 -11.88
C MET A 110 -27.03 -10.55 -12.51
N PHE A 111 -26.68 -9.82 -13.57
CA PHE A 111 -25.31 -9.71 -14.07
C PHE A 111 -24.64 -8.47 -13.46
N THR A 112 -23.50 -8.62 -12.81
CA THR A 112 -22.86 -7.49 -12.14
C THR A 112 -21.34 -7.60 -12.04
N SER A 113 -20.70 -6.45 -11.82
CA SER A 113 -19.27 -6.39 -11.47
C SER A 113 -19.11 -6.44 -9.96
N VAL A 114 -18.15 -7.25 -9.49
CA VAL A 114 -17.94 -7.48 -8.05
C VAL A 114 -16.50 -7.25 -7.65
N TYR A 115 -16.32 -6.75 -6.43
CA TYR A 115 -15.04 -6.74 -5.77
C TYR A 115 -14.96 -7.88 -4.76
N ILE A 116 -14.00 -8.79 -4.95
CA ILE A 116 -13.75 -9.96 -4.11
C ILE A 116 -12.78 -9.57 -2.99
N THR A 117 -13.27 -9.51 -1.77
CA THR A 117 -12.46 -9.11 -0.61
C THR A 117 -11.40 -10.15 -0.27
N GLY A 118 -10.39 -9.74 0.49
CA GLY A 118 -9.43 -10.69 1.08
C GLY A 118 -10.02 -11.56 2.19
N TRP A 119 -11.27 -11.32 2.60
CA TRP A 119 -11.94 -12.08 3.65
C TRP A 119 -12.68 -13.29 3.09
N LYS A 120 -12.73 -14.34 3.90
CA LYS A 120 -13.44 -15.57 3.59
C LYS A 120 -14.39 -15.91 4.73
N LEU A 121 -15.53 -16.47 4.38
CA LEU A 121 -16.42 -17.14 5.32
C LEU A 121 -15.72 -18.38 5.92
N ARG A 122 -16.32 -18.97 6.96
CA ARG A 122 -15.74 -20.12 7.69
C ARG A 122 -15.45 -21.33 6.79
N ASN A 123 -16.19 -21.48 5.69
CA ASN A 123 -16.02 -22.53 4.68
C ASN A 123 -15.01 -22.14 3.58
N GLU A 124 -14.16 -21.15 3.83
CA GLU A 124 -13.18 -20.58 2.90
C GLU A 124 -13.75 -19.90 1.64
N THR A 125 -15.06 -19.73 1.55
CA THR A 125 -15.71 -19.00 0.46
C THR A 125 -15.38 -17.51 0.56
N PRO A 126 -14.74 -16.89 -0.46
CA PRO A 126 -14.48 -15.46 -0.49
C PRO A 126 -15.78 -14.66 -0.44
N VAL A 127 -15.74 -13.52 0.23
CA VAL A 127 -16.86 -12.58 0.24
C VAL A 127 -16.62 -11.50 -0.80
N ALA A 128 -17.65 -11.20 -1.58
CA ALA A 128 -17.63 -10.13 -2.57
C ALA A 128 -18.79 -9.15 -2.35
N PHE A 129 -18.69 -7.95 -2.92
CA PHE A 129 -19.78 -6.98 -2.99
C PHE A 129 -19.82 -6.29 -4.35
N CYS A 130 -21.00 -5.83 -4.75
CA CYS A 130 -21.22 -5.23 -6.06
C CYS A 130 -20.65 -3.82 -6.16
N PHE A 131 -20.19 -3.45 -7.35
CA PHE A 131 -19.88 -2.07 -7.71
C PHE A 131 -20.24 -1.83 -9.18
N SER A 132 -20.45 -0.57 -9.55
CA SER A 132 -20.58 -0.17 -10.96
C SER A 132 -19.20 0.22 -11.52
N PRO A 133 -18.75 -0.37 -12.64
CA PRO A 133 -17.48 0.00 -13.26
C PRO A 133 -17.49 1.43 -13.81
N THR A 134 -18.67 2.00 -14.07
CA THR A 134 -18.88 3.38 -14.50
C THR A 134 -19.42 4.25 -13.38
N PHE A 135 -19.13 5.56 -13.40
CA PHE A 135 -19.68 6.48 -12.41
C PHE A 135 -21.21 6.63 -12.58
N PRO A 136 -22.00 6.69 -11.50
CA PRO A 136 -21.58 6.53 -10.11
C PRO A 136 -21.26 5.06 -9.75
N HIS A 137 -20.10 4.84 -9.13
CA HIS A 137 -19.60 3.49 -8.82
C HIS A 137 -20.39 2.76 -7.74
N TYR A 138 -21.04 3.53 -6.87
CA TYR A 138 -21.84 3.05 -5.77
C TYR A 138 -23.05 3.95 -5.61
N HIS A 139 -24.15 3.37 -5.13
CA HIS A 139 -25.38 4.09 -4.86
C HIS A 139 -25.69 4.10 -3.37
N VAL A 140 -26.55 5.03 -2.96
CA VAL A 140 -27.16 4.96 -1.63
C VAL A 140 -27.99 3.67 -1.55
N GLY A 141 -27.84 2.93 -0.46
CA GLY A 141 -28.42 1.59 -0.29
C GLY A 141 -27.52 0.45 -0.76
N SER A 142 -26.44 0.73 -1.51
CA SER A 142 -25.49 -0.32 -1.87
C SER A 142 -24.86 -0.93 -0.61
N LEU A 143 -24.72 -2.26 -0.62
CA LEU A 143 -24.07 -3.00 0.45
C LEU A 143 -22.59 -3.20 0.14
N VAL A 144 -21.74 -2.97 1.14
CA VAL A 144 -20.30 -3.16 1.06
C VAL A 144 -19.80 -4.00 2.22
N TYR A 145 -18.77 -4.79 1.97
CA TYR A 145 -18.19 -5.66 2.97
C TYR A 145 -16.76 -5.22 3.28
N LEU A 146 -16.51 -4.75 4.49
CA LEU A 146 -15.23 -4.15 4.87
C LEU A 146 -14.79 -4.55 6.27
N GLN A 147 -13.49 -4.43 6.51
CA GLN A 147 -12.92 -4.59 7.85
C GLN A 147 -13.08 -3.30 8.65
N VAL A 148 -13.67 -3.39 9.83
CA VAL A 148 -13.75 -2.26 10.76
C VAL A 148 -12.34 -1.79 11.11
N PRO A 149 -12.03 -0.50 10.92
CA PRO A 149 -10.68 0.04 11.08
C PRO A 149 -10.20 -0.16 12.51
N LEU A 150 -8.89 -0.34 12.70
CA LEU A 150 -8.30 -0.50 14.04
C LEU A 150 -8.22 0.82 14.82
N VAL A 151 -8.26 1.96 14.12
CA VAL A 151 -8.15 3.32 14.66
C VAL A 151 -9.05 4.24 13.84
N GLY A 152 -9.70 5.22 14.49
CA GLY A 152 -10.60 6.17 13.83
C GLY A 152 -11.92 5.52 13.41
N ASN A 153 -12.70 6.21 12.59
CA ASN A 153 -14.01 5.74 12.09
C ASN A 153 -14.08 5.79 10.55
N GLU A 154 -12.94 5.94 9.88
CA GLU A 154 -12.85 5.89 8.42
C GLU A 154 -12.39 4.51 7.97
N ALA A 155 -13.10 3.92 7.01
CA ALA A 155 -12.73 2.71 6.30
C ALA A 155 -12.48 3.02 4.82
N CYS A 156 -11.79 2.13 4.12
CA CYS A 156 -11.62 2.22 2.67
C CYS A 156 -12.29 1.01 2.02
N ILE A 157 -12.97 1.25 0.89
CA ILE A 157 -13.48 0.21 0.00
C ILE A 157 -12.82 0.33 -1.37
N TYR A 158 -13.05 -0.66 -2.23
CA TYR A 158 -12.56 -0.63 -3.60
C TYR A 158 -13.04 0.61 -4.34
N ASN A 159 -12.13 1.27 -5.03
CA ASN A 159 -12.38 2.43 -5.83
C ASN A 159 -12.16 2.08 -7.31
N PRO A 160 -13.22 1.93 -8.10
CA PRO A 160 -13.06 1.64 -9.53
C PRO A 160 -12.28 2.75 -10.25
N ALA A 161 -12.36 4.00 -9.79
CA ALA A 161 -11.62 5.11 -10.38
C ALA A 161 -10.11 5.08 -10.12
N THR A 162 -9.59 4.22 -9.25
CA THR A 162 -8.14 4.09 -9.00
C THR A 162 -7.64 2.64 -9.07
N GLY A 163 -8.54 1.66 -9.11
CA GLY A 163 -8.23 0.24 -9.04
C GLY A 163 -7.67 -0.20 -7.69
N LYS A 164 -7.89 0.56 -6.61
CA LYS A 164 -7.36 0.31 -5.27
C LYS A 164 -8.44 0.40 -4.20
N GLU A 165 -8.19 -0.19 -3.03
CA GLU A 165 -9.02 0.03 -1.83
C GLU A 165 -8.71 1.38 -1.17
N ASP A 166 -9.10 2.48 -1.80
CA ASP A 166 -8.82 3.85 -1.31
C ASP A 166 -10.05 4.78 -1.29
N LEU A 167 -11.24 4.29 -1.63
CA LEU A 167 -12.48 5.07 -1.52
C LEU A 167 -12.90 5.13 -0.05
N LYS A 168 -12.80 6.33 0.54
CA LYS A 168 -13.04 6.55 1.97
C LYS A 168 -14.52 6.56 2.31
N LEU A 169 -14.86 5.87 3.40
CA LEU A 169 -16.18 5.84 3.99
C LEU A 169 -16.12 6.18 5.47
N LEU A 170 -16.99 7.07 5.92
CA LEU A 170 -17.20 7.35 7.34
C LEU A 170 -18.22 6.36 7.92
N LEU A 171 -17.79 5.57 8.91
CA LEU A 171 -18.66 4.60 9.57
C LEU A 171 -19.58 5.29 10.58
N GLU A 172 -20.88 5.25 10.33
CA GLU A 172 -21.92 5.80 11.19
C GLU A 172 -22.35 4.76 12.24
N ILE A 173 -21.62 4.77 13.35
CA ILE A 173 -21.84 3.90 14.50
C ILE A 173 -21.28 4.58 15.76
N SER A 174 -21.84 4.26 16.94
CA SER A 174 -21.30 4.82 18.20
C SER A 174 -19.86 4.38 18.44
N ASP A 175 -19.06 5.25 19.06
CA ASP A 175 -17.65 4.93 19.40
C ASP A 175 -17.52 3.68 20.26
N LEU A 176 -18.47 3.46 21.18
CA LEU A 176 -18.52 2.27 22.01
C LEU A 176 -18.62 1.01 21.15
N GLU A 177 -19.56 0.98 20.21
CA GLU A 177 -19.79 -0.19 19.38
C GLU A 177 -18.68 -0.38 18.34
N LEU A 178 -18.19 0.71 17.75
CA LEU A 178 -17.02 0.71 16.88
C LEU A 178 -15.80 0.08 17.57
N ASN A 179 -15.56 0.44 18.84
CA ASN A 179 -14.47 -0.12 19.63
C ASN A 179 -14.65 -1.60 19.96
N ARG A 180 -15.90 -2.09 20.04
CA ARG A 180 -16.20 -3.53 20.19
C ARG A 180 -16.16 -4.31 18.88
N MET A 181 -16.02 -3.63 17.74
CA MET A 181 -15.97 -4.25 16.42
C MET A 181 -14.61 -4.14 15.73
N ARG A 182 -13.59 -3.55 16.35
CA ARG A 182 -12.26 -3.35 15.73
C ARG A 182 -11.73 -4.62 15.08
N GLY A 183 -11.41 -4.55 13.78
CA GLY A 183 -10.88 -5.66 12.99
C GLY A 183 -11.89 -6.72 12.58
N PHE A 184 -13.15 -6.59 12.98
CA PHE A 184 -14.25 -7.44 12.51
C PHE A 184 -14.57 -7.12 11.05
N TRP A 185 -14.86 -8.13 10.26
CA TRP A 185 -15.38 -7.96 8.90
C TRP A 185 -16.90 -8.01 8.94
N SER A 186 -17.55 -6.98 8.40
CA SER A 186 -19.00 -6.85 8.46
C SER A 186 -19.58 -6.16 7.23
N ALA A 187 -20.89 -6.36 7.03
CA ALA A 187 -21.69 -5.69 6.04
C ALA A 187 -22.09 -4.28 6.49
N TRP A 188 -22.03 -3.34 5.57
CA TRP A 188 -22.40 -1.95 5.76
C TRP A 188 -23.24 -1.48 4.58
N GLU A 189 -24.20 -0.61 4.83
CA GLU A 189 -25.05 0.00 3.82
C GLU A 189 -24.62 1.45 3.59
N LEU A 190 -24.37 1.81 2.34
CA LEU A 190 -23.97 3.15 1.97
C LEU A 190 -25.12 4.16 2.12
N ILE A 191 -24.84 5.27 2.76
CA ILE A 191 -25.76 6.37 3.04
C ILE A 191 -25.08 7.71 2.78
N GLY A 192 -25.83 8.82 2.84
CA GLY A 192 -25.27 10.18 2.69
C GLY A 192 -24.47 10.34 1.39
N ASN A 193 -25.10 9.99 0.26
CA ASN A 193 -24.51 10.03 -1.09
C ASN A 193 -23.27 9.14 -1.26
N GLY A 194 -23.18 8.02 -0.53
CA GLY A 194 -22.07 7.07 -0.65
C GLY A 194 -20.80 7.47 0.08
N SER A 195 -20.83 8.50 0.93
CA SER A 195 -19.68 8.94 1.75
C SER A 195 -19.69 8.38 3.17
N ARG A 196 -20.84 7.86 3.60
CA ARG A 196 -21.07 7.33 4.94
C ARG A 196 -21.62 5.92 4.83
N ALA A 197 -21.43 5.10 5.87
CA ALA A 197 -21.94 3.74 5.88
C ALA A 197 -22.55 3.38 7.23
N LYS A 198 -23.73 2.76 7.21
CA LYS A 198 -24.45 2.27 8.38
C LYS A 198 -24.25 0.77 8.55
N TYR A 199 -23.97 0.33 9.77
CA TYR A 199 -23.75 -1.08 10.06
C TYR A 199 -25.02 -1.92 9.89
N ARG A 200 -24.92 -3.03 9.14
CA ARG A 200 -25.99 -4.01 8.93
C ARG A 200 -25.84 -5.21 9.86
N VAL A 201 -26.26 -5.01 11.11
CA VAL A 201 -26.24 -6.03 12.17
C VAL A 201 -27.15 -7.23 11.85
N ASP A 202 -28.20 -7.01 11.06
CA ASP A 202 -29.14 -8.01 10.58
C ASP A 202 -28.50 -9.01 9.60
N ILE A 203 -27.51 -8.57 8.84
CA ILE A 203 -26.79 -9.42 7.86
C ILE A 203 -25.59 -10.08 8.52
N THR A 204 -24.77 -9.30 9.22
CA THR A 204 -23.52 -9.77 9.82
C THR A 204 -23.47 -9.43 11.30
N PRO A 205 -24.22 -10.15 12.15
CA PRO A 205 -24.16 -9.95 13.58
C PRO A 205 -22.77 -10.30 14.10
N ARG A 206 -22.29 -9.52 15.07
CA ARG A 206 -21.03 -9.83 15.75
C ARG A 206 -21.20 -11.15 16.50
N PRO A 207 -20.34 -12.16 16.28
CA PRO A 207 -20.40 -13.42 17.03
C PRO A 207 -20.24 -13.22 18.53
N ASP A 208 -20.93 -14.04 19.31
CA ASP A 208 -20.76 -14.07 20.75
C ASP A 208 -19.30 -14.36 21.13
N GLY A 209 -18.77 -13.57 22.06
CA GLY A 209 -17.38 -13.69 22.51
C GLY A 209 -16.33 -13.15 21.53
N PHE A 210 -16.71 -12.48 20.43
CA PHE A 210 -15.74 -11.80 19.57
C PHE A 210 -14.85 -10.84 20.37
N LYS A 211 -13.54 -10.96 20.18
CA LYS A 211 -12.55 -10.09 20.82
C LYS A 211 -12.04 -9.06 19.81
N PRO A 212 -12.26 -7.76 20.05
CA PRO A 212 -11.77 -6.71 19.15
C PRO A 212 -10.26 -6.80 18.96
N LEU A 213 -9.82 -6.64 17.72
CA LEU A 213 -8.40 -6.53 17.43
C LEU A 213 -7.88 -5.24 18.05
N LYS A 214 -6.88 -5.38 18.92
CA LYS A 214 -6.16 -4.22 19.42
C LYS A 214 -5.30 -3.69 18.28
N PRO A 215 -5.27 -2.36 18.05
CA PRO A 215 -4.26 -1.79 17.18
C PRO A 215 -2.90 -2.28 17.68
N ARG A 216 -2.11 -2.89 16.78
CA ARG A 216 -0.74 -3.28 17.13
C ARG A 216 -0.09 -2.03 17.71
N SER A 217 0.34 -2.09 18.96
CA SER A 217 1.13 -1.01 19.52
C SER A 217 2.27 -0.78 18.53
N LYS A 218 2.41 0.45 18.00
CA LYS A 218 3.57 0.82 17.19
C LYS A 218 4.76 0.26 17.96
N LYS A 219 5.44 -0.77 17.43
CA LYS A 219 6.51 -1.48 18.16
C LYS A 219 7.37 -0.39 18.77
N LYS A 220 7.35 -0.26 20.11
CA LYS A 220 8.17 0.76 20.79
C LYS A 220 9.57 0.55 20.26
N THR A 221 10.07 1.49 19.46
CA THR A 221 11.37 1.34 18.83
C THR A 221 12.36 1.20 19.96
N LEU A 222 13.05 0.06 20.00
CA LEU A 222 13.82 -0.34 21.17
C LEU A 222 15.00 0.62 21.30
N ARG A 223 14.98 1.46 22.34
CA ARG A 223 16.10 2.30 22.73
C ARG A 223 17.05 1.45 23.55
N LEU A 224 18.28 1.30 23.09
CA LEU A 224 19.30 0.49 23.74
C LEU A 224 20.56 1.29 23.98
N ASN A 225 21.33 0.86 24.97
CA ASN A 225 22.70 1.31 25.18
C ASN A 225 23.60 0.68 24.10
N VAL A 226 24.41 1.52 23.47
CA VAL A 226 25.40 1.19 22.45
C VAL A 226 26.77 1.47 23.04
N ASP A 227 27.60 0.43 23.09
CA ASP A 227 28.93 0.48 23.69
C ASP A 227 29.99 0.11 22.63
N GLN A 228 31.26 0.41 22.93
CA GLN A 228 32.42 0.09 22.08
C GLN A 228 32.28 0.65 20.65
N LEU A 229 31.92 1.93 20.54
CA LEU A 229 31.84 2.63 19.26
C LEU A 229 33.24 2.79 18.67
N SER A 230 33.44 2.24 17.47
CA SER A 230 34.64 2.43 16.67
C SER A 230 34.26 2.94 15.28
N ALA A 231 34.97 3.95 14.78
CA ALA A 231 34.75 4.46 13.43
C ALA A 231 35.07 3.36 12.40
N THR A 232 34.27 3.28 11.34
CA THR A 232 34.58 2.38 10.21
C THR A 232 35.69 2.99 9.35
N SER A 233 36.56 2.16 8.80
CA SER A 233 37.69 2.59 7.96
C SER A 233 37.27 3.30 6.67
N GLN A 234 36.03 3.11 6.23
CA GLN A 234 35.49 3.67 4.99
C GLN A 234 34.78 5.02 5.18
N ASN A 235 34.27 5.33 6.38
CA ASN A 235 33.58 6.59 6.64
C ASN A 235 33.60 6.94 8.13
N SER A 236 34.22 8.08 8.48
CA SER A 236 34.30 8.56 9.87
C SER A 236 32.92 8.87 10.49
N SER A 237 31.87 8.97 9.69
CA SER A 237 30.50 9.24 10.15
C SER A 237 29.65 7.97 10.33
N VAL A 238 30.21 6.77 10.11
CA VAL A 238 29.55 5.49 10.36
C VAL A 238 30.43 4.68 11.30
N HIS A 239 29.83 4.17 12.37
CA HIS A 239 30.53 3.46 13.42
C HIS A 239 30.07 1.99 13.49
N THR A 240 30.93 1.13 14.00
CA THR A 240 30.56 -0.19 14.51
C THR A 240 30.42 -0.12 16.03
N GLY A 241 29.47 -0.87 16.60
CA GLY A 241 29.28 -0.93 18.04
C GLY A 241 28.65 -2.25 18.49
N ARG A 242 28.45 -2.40 19.80
CA ARG A 242 27.73 -3.53 20.39
C ARG A 242 26.48 -3.05 21.12
N LEU A 243 25.37 -3.75 20.87
CA LEU A 243 24.10 -3.56 21.55
C LEU A 243 23.92 -4.59 22.66
N HIS A 244 23.40 -4.14 23.80
CA HIS A 244 22.97 -5.02 24.88
C HIS A 244 21.48 -5.35 24.73
N PHE A 245 21.17 -6.61 24.42
CA PHE A 245 19.82 -7.17 24.46
C PHE A 245 19.73 -8.10 25.67
N GLY A 246 19.38 -7.56 26.84
CA GLY A 246 19.51 -8.29 28.11
C GLY A 246 20.98 -8.69 28.32
N ASN A 247 21.25 -9.98 28.50
CA ASN A 247 22.61 -10.49 28.69
C ASN A 247 23.39 -10.71 27.38
N ASN A 248 22.74 -10.58 26.22
CA ASN A 248 23.36 -10.87 24.92
C ASN A 248 23.93 -9.61 24.26
N ARG A 249 25.19 -9.71 23.80
CA ARG A 249 25.86 -8.66 23.03
C ARG A 249 25.78 -8.93 21.53
N SER A 250 25.15 -8.01 20.80
CA SER A 250 24.97 -8.14 19.34
C SER A 250 25.72 -7.05 18.60
N ARG A 251 26.31 -7.40 17.44
CA ARG A 251 26.98 -6.42 16.57
C ARG A 251 25.97 -5.45 15.95
N ALA A 252 26.36 -4.20 15.82
CA ALA A 252 25.58 -3.15 15.20
C ALA A 252 26.44 -2.23 14.32
N LEU A 253 25.83 -1.74 13.25
CA LEU A 253 26.26 -0.52 12.58
C LEU A 253 25.47 0.65 13.14
N VAL A 254 26.17 1.76 13.33
CA VAL A 254 25.69 2.89 14.12
C VAL A 254 25.92 4.19 13.33
N CYS A 255 24.84 4.94 13.11
CA CYS A 255 24.85 6.27 12.52
C CYS A 255 24.46 7.31 13.57
N GLY A 256 24.93 8.55 13.39
CA GLY A 256 24.65 9.68 14.26
C GLY A 256 25.91 10.38 14.74
N VAL A 257 25.75 11.34 15.64
CA VAL A 257 26.87 12.09 16.23
C VAL A 257 27.27 11.40 17.53
N SER A 258 28.48 10.86 17.59
CA SER A 258 29.01 10.31 18.83
C SER A 258 29.41 11.46 19.76
N SER A 259 28.84 11.52 20.96
CA SER A 259 29.29 12.43 22.01
C SER A 259 30.72 12.05 22.42
N GLN A 260 31.70 12.91 22.13
CA GLN A 260 33.07 12.71 22.60
C GLN A 260 33.06 12.67 24.13
N GLY A 261 33.52 11.56 24.73
CA GLY A 261 33.61 11.36 26.18
C GLY A 261 32.58 10.42 26.82
N ALA A 262 31.56 9.95 26.11
CA ALA A 262 30.60 8.98 26.64
C ALA A 262 30.91 7.54 26.18
N ASN A 263 31.29 6.67 27.12
CA ASN A 263 31.54 5.23 26.85
C ASN A 263 30.29 4.45 26.43
N ILE A 264 29.10 4.98 26.76
CA ILE A 264 27.79 4.39 26.49
C ILE A 264 26.89 5.46 25.89
N GLN A 265 26.29 5.16 24.73
CA GLN A 265 25.36 6.08 24.06
C GLN A 265 24.00 5.42 23.84
N LYS A 266 22.92 6.21 23.89
CA LYS A 266 21.58 5.70 23.60
C LYS A 266 21.31 5.74 22.11
N GLY A 267 20.91 4.60 21.56
CA GLY A 267 20.60 4.43 20.15
C GLY A 267 19.27 3.72 19.94
N MET A 268 18.60 4.07 18.85
CA MET A 268 17.36 3.48 18.40
C MET A 268 17.65 2.42 17.35
N VAL A 269 17.24 1.17 17.61
CA VAL A 269 17.37 0.08 16.63
C VAL A 269 16.33 0.25 15.53
N VAL A 270 16.76 0.68 14.35
CA VAL A 270 15.87 0.90 13.19
C VAL A 270 15.71 -0.34 12.31
N ALA A 271 16.70 -1.24 12.32
CA ALA A 271 16.58 -2.56 11.72
C ALA A 271 17.31 -3.61 12.55
N ARG A 272 16.67 -4.76 12.79
CA ARG A 272 17.33 -5.90 13.45
C ARG A 272 18.26 -6.64 12.48
N SER A 273 19.29 -7.27 13.05
CA SER A 273 20.20 -8.15 12.33
C SER A 273 19.46 -9.32 11.69
N ASN A 274 19.97 -9.79 10.56
CA ASN A 274 19.56 -11.04 9.92
C ASN A 274 20.80 -11.76 9.36
N LYS A 275 20.62 -12.84 8.58
CA LYS A 275 21.73 -13.59 7.95
C LYS A 275 22.68 -12.74 7.12
N THR A 276 22.21 -11.59 6.62
CA THR A 276 22.91 -10.76 5.67
C THR A 276 23.18 -9.35 6.15
N ARG A 277 22.90 -8.97 7.42
CA ARG A 277 23.23 -7.64 7.96
C ARG A 277 23.29 -7.61 9.49
N PRO A 278 24.15 -6.77 10.09
CA PRO A 278 24.11 -6.48 11.53
C PRO A 278 22.89 -5.61 11.89
N ASN A 279 22.68 -5.34 13.18
CA ASN A 279 21.65 -4.38 13.61
C ASN A 279 22.01 -2.98 13.10
N LEU A 280 21.02 -2.22 12.62
CA LEU A 280 21.19 -0.82 12.24
C LEU A 280 20.63 0.07 13.33
N VAL A 281 21.44 1.02 13.79
CA VAL A 281 21.15 1.86 14.94
C VAL A 281 21.38 3.32 14.59
N ASN A 282 20.40 4.16 14.91
CA ASN A 282 20.56 5.61 14.88
C ASN A 282 20.75 6.11 16.32
N LEU A 283 21.85 6.78 16.61
CA LEU A 283 22.06 7.46 17.89
C LEU A 283 21.03 8.57 18.08
N GLU A 284 20.67 8.83 19.33
CA GLU A 284 19.81 9.97 19.65
C GLU A 284 20.52 11.29 19.34
N GLY A 285 19.80 12.22 18.71
CA GLY A 285 20.33 13.52 18.32
C GLY A 285 19.68 14.03 17.04
N TYR A 286 19.80 15.33 16.81
CA TYR A 286 19.36 15.97 15.57
C TYR A 286 20.28 17.15 15.25
N GLN A 287 21.21 16.98 14.31
CA GLN A 287 22.15 18.02 13.90
C GLN A 287 22.45 17.92 12.40
N TYR A 288 22.57 19.06 11.73
CA TYR A 288 23.07 19.07 10.35
C TYR A 288 24.49 18.50 10.29
N GLY A 289 24.73 17.65 9.29
CA GLY A 289 25.94 16.86 9.16
C GLY A 289 25.85 15.47 9.78
N MET A 290 24.84 15.18 10.61
CA MET A 290 24.69 13.83 11.17
C MET A 290 24.29 12.81 10.11
N THR A 291 24.74 11.57 10.29
CA THR A 291 24.29 10.42 9.51
C THR A 291 23.11 9.74 10.15
N GLN A 292 22.23 9.15 9.34
CA GLN A 292 21.15 8.29 9.80
C GLN A 292 20.93 7.14 8.82
N PHE A 293 20.54 5.99 9.34
CA PHE A 293 19.90 4.94 8.56
C PHE A 293 18.45 5.32 8.32
N VAL A 294 18.05 5.36 7.05
CA VAL A 294 16.65 5.57 6.65
C VAL A 294 16.26 4.51 5.62
N LYS A 295 14.96 4.18 5.59
CA LYS A 295 14.41 3.31 4.55
C LYS A 295 13.89 4.19 3.43
N VAL A 296 14.32 3.94 2.19
CA VAL A 296 13.83 4.68 1.03
C VAL A 296 12.34 4.36 0.86
N PRO A 297 11.45 5.37 0.80
CA PRO A 297 10.02 5.14 0.68
C PRO A 297 9.69 4.49 -0.66
N GLU A 298 8.63 3.67 -0.71
CA GLU A 298 8.16 3.02 -1.93
C GLU A 298 7.68 4.04 -2.97
N GLU A 299 7.04 5.12 -2.50
CA GLU A 299 6.58 6.23 -3.35
C GLU A 299 7.06 7.57 -2.76
N GLY A 300 7.26 8.57 -3.64
CA GLY A 300 7.69 9.92 -3.22
C GLY A 300 9.13 10.00 -2.72
N ARG A 301 9.48 11.10 -2.03
CA ARG A 301 10.85 11.38 -1.55
C ARG A 301 10.91 11.97 -0.15
N ILE A 302 9.79 11.94 0.59
CA ILE A 302 9.72 12.50 1.93
C ILE A 302 10.00 11.41 2.95
N ILE A 303 10.94 11.69 3.86
CA ILE A 303 11.31 10.82 4.97
C ILE A 303 11.16 11.60 6.27
N GLN A 304 10.46 11.02 7.24
CA GLN A 304 10.28 11.61 8.55
C GLN A 304 11.43 11.25 9.49
N LEU A 305 12.11 12.27 10.02
CA LEU A 305 13.11 12.11 11.06
C LEU A 305 12.62 12.72 12.38
N TYR A 306 12.86 12.02 13.49
CA TYR A 306 12.52 12.54 14.80
C TYR A 306 13.57 13.55 15.26
N ASN A 307 13.14 14.79 15.47
CA ASN A 307 13.96 15.81 16.11
C ASN A 307 13.81 15.68 17.63
N SER A 308 14.83 15.14 18.30
CA SER A 308 14.83 14.92 19.74
C SER A 308 14.82 16.22 20.56
N VAL A 309 15.39 17.31 20.04
CA VAL A 309 15.44 18.62 20.71
C VAL A 309 14.04 19.24 20.76
N ALA A 310 13.34 19.24 19.62
CA ALA A 310 11.99 19.79 19.51
C ALA A 310 10.87 18.75 19.80
N LYS A 311 11.24 17.51 20.15
CA LYS A 311 10.35 16.37 20.41
C LYS A 311 9.30 16.10 19.32
N GLN A 312 9.60 16.40 18.06
CA GLN A 312 8.65 16.31 16.94
C GLN A 312 9.24 15.57 15.75
N TRP A 313 8.37 14.98 14.92
CA TRP A 313 8.75 14.44 13.62
C TRP A 313 8.88 15.55 12.59
N VAL A 314 9.88 15.44 11.73
CA VAL A 314 10.23 16.45 10.75
C VAL A 314 10.38 15.79 9.38
N ASP A 315 9.64 16.30 8.41
CA ASP A 315 9.77 15.91 7.02
C ASP A 315 11.09 16.40 6.43
N CYS A 316 11.84 15.48 5.83
CA CYS A 316 13.08 15.75 5.13
C CYS A 316 12.99 15.19 3.70
N THR A 317 13.39 15.98 2.72
CA THR A 317 13.39 15.55 1.31
C THR A 317 14.67 14.79 0.99
N LEU A 318 14.54 13.59 0.45
CA LEU A 318 15.65 12.82 -0.11
C LEU A 318 16.09 13.43 -1.44
N LEU A 319 17.36 13.82 -1.52
CA LEU A 319 17.95 14.39 -2.72
C LEU A 319 18.28 13.30 -3.73
N MET A 320 18.12 13.63 -5.01
CA MET A 320 18.65 12.80 -6.11
C MET A 320 20.18 12.77 -6.01
N SER A 321 20.74 11.60 -6.25
CA SER A 321 22.18 11.37 -6.24
C SER A 321 22.55 10.64 -7.52
N ASP A 322 23.52 11.15 -8.27
CA ASP A 322 23.96 10.50 -9.52
C ASP A 322 24.58 9.12 -9.25
N GLU A 323 25.17 8.95 -8.06
CA GLU A 323 25.75 7.68 -7.58
C GLU A 323 24.70 6.64 -7.15
N TYR A 324 23.50 7.07 -6.75
CA TYR A 324 22.48 6.21 -6.16
C TYR A 324 21.12 6.48 -6.77
N ASP A 325 20.78 5.67 -7.77
CA ASP A 325 19.46 5.67 -8.40
C ASP A 325 18.38 5.25 -7.39
N ILE A 326 17.55 6.21 -6.97
CA ILE A 326 16.49 6.04 -5.97
C ILE A 326 15.52 4.93 -6.38
N GLU A 327 15.20 4.80 -7.67
CA GLU A 327 14.22 3.83 -8.15
C GLU A 327 14.72 2.38 -7.97
N LYS A 328 16.03 2.15 -8.06
CA LYS A 328 16.64 0.84 -7.83
C LYS A 328 16.79 0.46 -6.36
N ILE A 329 16.71 1.44 -5.45
CA ILE A 329 16.91 1.26 -4.01
C ILE A 329 15.66 1.55 -3.19
N ARG A 330 14.50 1.63 -3.83
CA ARG A 330 13.18 1.68 -3.17
C ARG A 330 13.05 0.56 -2.14
N ASN A 331 12.48 0.88 -0.98
CA ASN A 331 12.28 -0.05 0.12
C ASN A 331 13.58 -0.65 0.72
N GLN A 332 14.76 -0.12 0.37
CA GLN A 332 16.04 -0.52 0.94
C GLN A 332 16.49 0.45 2.03
N TRP A 333 17.31 -0.05 2.96
CA TRP A 333 17.97 0.79 3.96
C TRP A 333 19.19 1.46 3.34
N VAL A 334 19.32 2.76 3.55
CA VAL A 334 20.43 3.58 3.06
C VAL A 334 21.01 4.40 4.20
N ILE A 335 22.26 4.83 4.04
CA ILE A 335 22.90 5.80 4.93
C ILE A 335 22.75 7.18 4.29
N VAL A 336 22.13 8.10 5.02
CA VAL A 336 21.95 9.48 4.60
C VAL A 336 22.67 10.43 5.53
N LYS A 337 23.10 11.57 4.99
CA LYS A 337 23.61 12.71 5.76
C LYS A 337 22.57 13.83 5.72
N LEU A 338 22.14 14.27 6.90
CA LEU A 338 21.23 15.40 7.05
C LEU A 338 21.96 16.71 6.70
N LYS A 339 21.38 17.53 5.83
CA LYS A 339 21.95 18.82 5.42
C LYS A 339 20.90 19.91 5.38
N LYS A 340 21.34 21.14 5.58
CA LYS A 340 20.52 22.33 5.32
C LYS A 340 20.43 22.52 3.80
N HIS A 341 19.25 22.83 3.31
CA HIS A 341 19.01 23.03 1.88
C HIS A 341 18.24 24.33 1.65
N THR A 342 18.59 25.07 0.61
CA THR A 342 17.97 26.36 0.29
C THR A 342 16.48 26.22 -0.03
N ARG A 343 16.13 25.31 -0.95
CA ARG A 343 14.73 25.02 -1.34
C ARG A 343 13.90 24.27 -0.29
N TYR A 344 14.40 23.14 0.22
CA TYR A 344 13.61 22.24 1.09
C TYR A 344 13.78 22.49 2.58
N LYS A 345 14.60 23.48 2.98
CA LYS A 345 15.08 23.75 4.35
C LYS A 345 15.94 22.60 4.91
N ARG A 346 15.45 21.36 4.88
CA ARG A 346 16.08 20.13 5.38
C ARG A 346 16.07 19.05 4.31
N ALA A 347 17.24 18.51 3.99
CA ALA A 347 17.37 17.49 2.97
C ALA A 347 18.32 16.36 3.41
N LEU A 348 18.13 15.19 2.82
CA LEU A 348 18.91 13.99 3.06
C LEU A 348 19.69 13.66 1.79
N LYS A 349 21.02 13.66 1.88
CA LYS A 349 21.89 13.16 0.80
C LYS A 349 22.26 11.71 1.11
N ILE A 350 21.99 10.78 0.20
CA ILE A 350 22.49 9.40 0.30
C ILE A 350 24.01 9.45 0.19
N ILE A 351 24.70 8.77 1.11
CA ILE A 351 26.17 8.72 1.11
C ILE A 351 26.72 7.31 0.98
N ALA A 352 25.93 6.28 1.29
CA ALA A 352 26.34 4.88 1.19
C ALA A 352 25.18 3.91 1.40
N LEU A 353 25.38 2.64 1.05
CA LEU A 353 24.52 1.53 1.44
C LEU A 353 25.10 0.79 2.66
N PRO A 354 24.28 0.30 3.61
CA PRO A 354 24.79 -0.42 4.79
C PRO A 354 25.70 -1.61 4.44
N ARG A 355 25.43 -2.30 3.32
CA ARG A 355 26.20 -3.46 2.83
C ARG A 355 27.65 -3.15 2.50
N GLU A 356 27.99 -1.90 2.24
CA GLU A 356 29.36 -1.47 1.94
C GLU A 356 30.27 -1.61 3.18
N PHE A 357 29.69 -1.51 4.39
CA PHE A 357 30.42 -1.48 5.66
C PHE A 357 30.50 -2.82 6.39
N TYR A 358 29.84 -3.87 5.89
CA TYR A 358 30.00 -5.22 6.42
C TYR A 358 30.28 -6.19 5.28
N LYS A 359 31.55 -6.54 5.08
CA LYS A 359 31.90 -7.63 4.16
C LYS A 359 31.33 -8.95 4.70
N LYS A 360 30.74 -9.76 3.83
CA LYS A 360 30.60 -11.22 4.07
C LYS A 360 32.00 -11.73 4.41
N LYS A 361 32.18 -12.38 5.57
CA LYS A 361 33.22 -13.41 5.65
C LYS A 361 32.74 -14.51 4.69
N THR A 362 33.33 -14.56 3.51
CA THR A 362 33.38 -15.80 2.74
C THR A 362 34.22 -16.77 3.56
N ASN A 363 33.53 -17.66 4.28
CA ASN A 363 34.02 -19.00 4.57
C ASN A 363 32.99 -19.95 4.00
#